data_AF-A0A7Y4AKX5-F1
#
_entry.id   AF-A0A7Y4AKX5-F1
#
_cell.length_a   1.000
_cell.length_b   1.000
_cell.length_c   1.000
_cell.angle_alpha   90.00
_cell.angle_beta   90.00
_cell.angle_gamma   90.00
#
_symmetry.space_group_name_H-M   'P 1'
#
loop_
_entity.id
_entity.type
_entity.pdbx_description
1 polymer ?
#
loop_
_entity_poly.entity_id
_entity_poly.type
_entity_poly.pdbx_seq_one_letter_code
_entity_poly.pdbx_strand_id
1 'polypeptide(L)'
;MKWNKFYQSLPALSALALAGCGGGSDGGSSGNAVNVSQTSYQMESGAFEQNSVNIPFSVNYNAGDDLYYGIMSDSGSLISRVEYNINNNATGHVNVFMKPGYEVGNGTKSTTAQFAICYDEYCNQHYSGSPVAITLTNEVTLDQKVELAVPKIETVAELTDVSVFQNVPDAINVSGSDLYNLRVETRANNPFVTSVSSFFNASNIELNMTLERPSILGVGSFSSTINVDVCYDYNCNYPIEGSPLIIPVGYKINNTSPDPDPTPNPNPDGGTPATPNVSAINFNNAPTHNTVDAIYSDALNVIAVVSDSPKKAIYFYSLNDATAYEIDLYRSPSAVTVDNINGTNRFVVGHDAMITTLEYNASSPIDTQVSNIYHSHDIFDLTTNGSYAWTLPKTDQWVDLQVINLESGSVESRSDWGYYEKTVLKISPSSQAFYSLDTNVSPEDVAKTDISDPENPANPVDSPYHGDYSFCDNFWFNHTGTFIYTQCGVRLNTSNNASRDMTYAGKITLPTNSGWGGVQTIQTLDESHDSTKTAYALQGESNEVMIVSSNHLNLSETITLPDTTVEHSAYTTVPKFVFYGADGKLNIVGNTTVNGIVRTSILQH
;
A
#
# COMPACT_ATOMS: atom_id res chain seq x y z
N MET A 1 -36.67 -9.34 -14.88
CA MET A 1 -35.67 -9.40 -15.95
C MET A 1 -34.77 -10.58 -15.64
N LYS A 2 -34.77 -11.62 -16.49
CA LYS A 2 -33.89 -12.81 -16.31
C LYS A 2 -32.49 -12.46 -16.81
N TRP A 3 -31.46 -12.80 -16.06
CA TRP A 3 -30.09 -12.86 -16.56
C TRP A 3 -29.57 -14.29 -16.35
N ASN A 4 -29.52 -15.03 -17.46
CA ASN A 4 -28.69 -16.20 -17.68
C ASN A 4 -27.30 -15.72 -18.11
N LYS A 5 -26.24 -16.35 -17.59
CA LYS A 5 -25.14 -16.98 -18.37
C LYS A 5 -24.04 -17.42 -17.40
N PHE A 6 -24.05 -18.70 -17.03
CA PHE A 6 -22.86 -19.42 -16.59
C PHE A 6 -22.42 -20.35 -17.72
N TYR A 7 -21.11 -20.34 -17.97
CA TYR A 7 -20.43 -21.12 -18.99
C TYR A 7 -20.59 -22.63 -18.74
N GLN A 8 -20.92 -23.36 -19.81
CA GLN A 8 -21.00 -24.82 -19.84
C GLN A 8 -19.61 -25.42 -19.98
N SER A 9 -19.20 -26.25 -19.02
CA SER A 9 -18.22 -27.31 -19.26
C SER A 9 -18.99 -28.62 -19.51
N LEU A 10 -18.74 -29.26 -20.65
CA LEU A 10 -19.27 -30.58 -20.99
C LEU A 10 -18.60 -31.65 -20.09
N PRO A 11 -19.35 -32.59 -19.50
CA PRO A 11 -18.77 -33.87 -19.11
C PRO A 11 -18.77 -34.80 -20.33
N ALA A 12 -17.58 -35.27 -20.70
CA ALA A 12 -17.37 -36.31 -21.69
C ALA A 12 -18.01 -37.62 -21.20
N LEU A 13 -18.76 -38.24 -22.12
CA LEU A 13 -19.45 -39.51 -21.96
C LEU A 13 -18.41 -40.65 -22.06
N SER A 14 -18.12 -41.33 -20.96
CA SER A 14 -17.31 -42.55 -20.97
C SER A 14 -18.20 -43.75 -20.68
N ALA A 15 -18.57 -44.47 -21.74
CA ALA A 15 -19.18 -45.80 -21.66
C ALA A 15 -18.10 -46.86 -21.50
N LEU A 16 -18.24 -47.82 -20.58
CA LEU A 16 -17.65 -49.16 -20.74
C LEU A 16 -18.29 -50.23 -19.83
N ALA A 17 -18.87 -51.21 -20.53
CA ALA A 17 -18.89 -52.67 -20.33
C ALA A 17 -19.32 -53.29 -18.99
N LEU A 18 -20.49 -53.95 -19.07
CA LEU A 18 -20.81 -55.18 -18.35
C LEU A 18 -19.87 -56.33 -18.78
N ALA A 19 -19.26 -57.00 -17.82
CA ALA A 19 -18.85 -58.40 -17.94
C ALA A 19 -19.03 -59.07 -16.56
N GLY A 20 -19.89 -60.08 -16.50
CA GLY A 20 -20.02 -60.96 -15.34
C GLY A 20 -19.18 -62.22 -15.48
N CYS A 21 -18.77 -62.80 -14.35
CA CYS A 21 -18.88 -64.23 -14.06
C CYS A 21 -18.44 -64.53 -12.62
N GLY A 22 -19.11 -65.49 -11.98
CA GLY A 22 -18.50 -66.32 -10.92
C GLY A 22 -19.15 -66.21 -9.53
N GLY A 23 -20.24 -66.95 -9.33
CA GLY A 23 -20.75 -67.22 -7.98
C GLY A 23 -19.88 -68.23 -7.23
N GLY A 24 -19.78 -68.03 -5.92
CA GLY A 24 -19.24 -68.96 -4.94
C GLY A 24 -19.80 -68.60 -3.58
N SER A 25 -20.82 -69.33 -3.15
CA SER A 25 -21.42 -69.22 -1.82
C SER A 25 -20.52 -69.88 -0.79
N ASP A 26 -20.09 -69.13 0.22
CA ASP A 26 -19.79 -69.67 1.54
C ASP A 26 -20.26 -68.66 2.60
N GLY A 27 -21.07 -69.15 3.53
CA GLY A 27 -21.67 -68.36 4.60
C GLY A 27 -20.66 -68.01 5.68
N GLY A 28 -20.66 -66.75 6.11
CA GLY A 28 -19.90 -66.29 7.26
C GLY A 28 -19.94 -64.78 7.44
N SER A 29 -20.75 -64.33 8.41
CA SER A 29 -20.83 -62.98 8.98
C SER A 29 -21.22 -61.85 8.01
N SER A 30 -22.38 -61.22 8.26
CA SER A 30 -22.70 -59.87 7.75
C SER A 30 -21.76 -58.86 8.42
N GLY A 31 -20.50 -58.85 7.98
CA GLY A 31 -19.46 -58.00 8.52
C GLY A 31 -19.64 -56.57 8.03
N ASN A 32 -19.53 -55.63 8.97
CA ASN A 32 -19.40 -54.21 8.67
C ASN A 32 -18.15 -53.99 7.78
N ALA A 33 -18.36 -53.65 6.51
CA ALA A 33 -17.31 -53.64 5.49
C ALA A 33 -17.26 -52.30 4.74
N VAL A 34 -16.04 -51.80 4.50
CA VAL A 34 -15.76 -50.63 3.67
C VAL A 34 -15.63 -51.05 2.20
N ASN A 35 -16.23 -50.30 1.30
CA ASN A 35 -16.17 -50.54 -0.13
C ASN A 35 -15.82 -49.25 -0.90
N VAL A 36 -14.82 -49.34 -1.77
CA VAL A 36 -14.38 -48.27 -2.67
C VAL A 36 -14.37 -48.83 -4.09
N SER A 37 -14.97 -48.11 -5.04
CA SER A 37 -15.16 -48.60 -6.41
C SER A 37 -13.89 -48.59 -7.27
N GLN A 38 -12.91 -47.75 -6.92
CA GLN A 38 -11.66 -47.57 -7.66
C GLN A 38 -10.52 -47.23 -6.70
N THR A 39 -9.40 -47.93 -6.85
CA THR A 39 -8.22 -47.80 -5.97
C THR A 39 -7.00 -47.17 -6.65
N SER A 40 -7.15 -46.67 -7.88
CA SER A 40 -6.08 -46.00 -8.62
C SER A 40 -6.62 -44.82 -9.41
N TYR A 41 -6.03 -43.64 -9.28
CA TYR A 41 -6.43 -42.43 -9.98
C TYR A 41 -5.22 -41.78 -10.66
N GLN A 42 -5.44 -41.24 -11.86
CA GLN A 42 -4.43 -40.58 -12.68
C GLN A 42 -4.87 -39.14 -12.94
N MET A 43 -3.95 -38.19 -12.85
CA MET A 43 -4.17 -36.76 -13.00
C MET A 43 -2.99 -36.13 -13.77
N GLU A 44 -3.22 -34.97 -14.38
CA GLU A 44 -2.20 -34.16 -15.04
C GLU A 44 -2.28 -32.74 -14.46
N SER A 45 -1.15 -32.15 -14.05
CA SER A 45 -1.13 -30.79 -13.47
C SER A 45 0.01 -29.93 -13.99
N GLY A 46 -0.26 -28.63 -14.17
CA GLY A 46 0.77 -27.61 -14.36
C GLY A 46 1.52 -27.26 -13.07
N ALA A 47 2.48 -26.32 -13.16
CA ALA A 47 3.33 -25.92 -12.05
C ALA A 47 2.54 -25.42 -10.82
N PHE A 48 1.54 -24.56 -11.04
CA PHE A 48 0.79 -23.89 -9.97
C PHE A 48 -0.55 -24.57 -9.63
N GLU A 49 -0.96 -25.57 -10.41
CA GLU A 49 -2.26 -26.19 -10.26
C GLU A 49 -2.32 -27.12 -9.05
N GLN A 50 -3.36 -26.95 -8.22
CA GLN A 50 -3.66 -27.82 -7.11
C GLN A 50 -4.82 -28.75 -7.46
N ASN A 51 -4.51 -29.84 -8.16
CA ASN A 51 -5.53 -30.81 -8.56
C ASN A 51 -6.17 -31.52 -7.37
N SER A 52 -7.42 -31.92 -7.56
CA SER A 52 -8.16 -32.72 -6.58
C SER A 52 -8.86 -33.91 -7.23
N VAL A 53 -9.05 -34.97 -6.45
CA VAL A 53 -9.79 -36.16 -6.86
C VAL A 53 -10.83 -36.54 -5.83
N ASN A 54 -12.01 -36.93 -6.30
CA ASN A 54 -13.13 -37.34 -5.46
C ASN A 54 -13.19 -38.87 -5.45
N ILE A 55 -12.90 -39.47 -4.30
CA ILE A 55 -12.88 -40.93 -4.12
C ILE A 55 -14.18 -41.35 -3.44
N PRO A 56 -15.15 -41.93 -4.18
CA PRO A 56 -16.40 -42.40 -3.58
C PRO A 56 -16.17 -43.65 -2.73
N PHE A 57 -16.83 -43.71 -1.58
CA PHE A 57 -16.81 -44.88 -0.70
C PHE A 57 -18.19 -45.16 -0.10
N SER A 58 -18.37 -46.39 0.39
CA SER A 58 -19.52 -46.79 1.19
C SER A 58 -19.08 -47.68 2.35
N VAL A 59 -19.82 -47.61 3.45
CA VAL A 59 -19.56 -48.39 4.66
C VAL A 59 -20.82 -49.13 5.03
N ASN A 60 -20.75 -50.44 5.18
CA ASN A 60 -21.81 -51.18 5.86
C ASN A 60 -21.55 -51.09 7.37
N TYR A 61 -22.44 -50.44 8.12
CA TYR A 61 -22.31 -50.24 9.57
C TYR A 61 -23.63 -50.51 10.31
N ASN A 62 -23.58 -50.70 11.62
CA ASN A 62 -24.79 -50.91 12.42
C ASN A 62 -25.37 -49.56 12.87
N ALA A 63 -26.68 -49.38 12.77
CA ALA A 63 -27.34 -48.15 13.20
C ALA A 63 -27.01 -47.82 14.67
N GLY A 64 -26.30 -46.71 14.90
CA GLY A 64 -25.83 -46.27 16.22
C GLY A 64 -24.31 -46.30 16.41
N ASP A 65 -23.52 -46.81 15.47
CA ASP A 65 -22.04 -46.71 15.50
C ASP A 65 -21.57 -45.28 15.17
N ASP A 66 -20.57 -44.78 15.91
CA ASP A 66 -19.81 -43.57 15.54
C ASP A 66 -18.70 -43.95 14.54
N LEU A 67 -18.64 -43.25 13.41
CA LEU A 67 -17.65 -43.50 12.36
C LEU A 67 -16.54 -42.45 12.40
N TYR A 68 -15.29 -42.93 12.53
CA TYR A 68 -14.10 -42.09 12.49
C TYR A 68 -13.33 -42.32 11.20
N TYR A 69 -12.80 -41.25 10.59
CA TYR A 69 -12.15 -41.28 9.28
C TYR A 69 -10.82 -40.53 9.33
N GLY A 70 -9.83 -41.03 8.60
CA GLY A 70 -8.56 -40.34 8.46
C GLY A 70 -7.63 -40.99 7.44
N ILE A 71 -6.52 -40.31 7.18
CA ILE A 71 -5.41 -40.86 6.40
C ILE A 71 -4.32 -41.36 7.35
N MET A 72 -3.95 -42.62 7.24
CA MET A 72 -2.92 -43.24 8.09
C MET A 72 -1.52 -43.02 7.55
N SER A 73 -1.37 -42.96 6.23
CA SER A 73 -0.10 -42.73 5.56
C SER A 73 -0.28 -42.19 4.15
N ASP A 74 0.73 -41.44 3.71
CA ASP A 74 0.95 -40.98 2.33
C ASP A 74 2.42 -41.30 2.00
N SER A 75 2.66 -42.38 1.25
CA SER A 75 4.02 -42.90 1.02
C SER A 75 4.93 -41.97 0.20
N GLY A 76 4.34 -41.10 -0.62
CA GLY A 76 5.01 -40.22 -1.56
C GLY A 76 4.94 -38.73 -1.19
N SER A 77 4.23 -38.37 -0.10
CA SER A 77 4.01 -36.97 0.33
C SER A 77 3.44 -36.07 -0.77
N LEU A 78 2.51 -36.61 -1.58
CA LEU A 78 1.89 -35.86 -2.68
C LEU A 78 0.60 -35.14 -2.27
N ILE A 79 0.04 -35.49 -1.11
CA ILE A 79 -1.24 -34.94 -0.63
C ILE A 79 -0.97 -33.68 0.18
N SER A 80 -1.72 -32.62 -0.11
CA SER A 80 -1.72 -31.37 0.65
C SER A 80 -2.79 -31.38 1.73
N ARG A 81 -4.02 -31.77 1.39
CA ARG A 81 -5.10 -32.01 2.35
C ARG A 81 -6.13 -33.03 1.86
N VAL A 82 -6.97 -33.46 2.80
CA VAL A 82 -8.08 -34.38 2.57
C VAL A 82 -9.34 -33.83 3.23
N GLU A 83 -10.47 -33.89 2.54
CA GLU A 83 -11.79 -33.50 3.06
C GLU A 83 -12.78 -34.66 2.89
N TYR A 84 -13.50 -35.00 3.97
CA TYR A 84 -14.49 -36.07 3.96
C TYR A 84 -15.90 -35.50 3.84
N ASN A 85 -16.65 -35.93 2.82
CA ASN A 85 -18.04 -35.56 2.61
C ASN A 85 -18.92 -36.81 2.75
N ILE A 86 -19.62 -36.92 3.88
CA ILE A 86 -20.38 -38.13 4.25
C ILE A 86 -21.88 -37.84 4.20
N ASN A 87 -22.63 -38.74 3.58
CA ASN A 87 -24.09 -38.72 3.53
C ASN A 87 -24.69 -39.54 4.67
N ASN A 88 -25.95 -39.24 5.02
CA ASN A 88 -26.70 -39.93 6.08
C ASN A 88 -26.97 -41.42 5.80
N ASN A 89 -26.66 -41.93 4.61
CA ASN A 89 -26.91 -43.32 4.20
C ASN A 89 -25.63 -44.17 4.11
N ALA A 90 -24.58 -43.82 4.87
CA ALA A 90 -23.31 -44.57 4.90
C ALA A 90 -22.48 -44.52 3.61
N THR A 91 -22.81 -43.60 2.70
CA THR A 91 -22.05 -43.35 1.48
C THR A 91 -21.41 -41.97 1.55
N GLY A 92 -20.34 -41.75 0.80
CA GLY A 92 -19.69 -40.46 0.79
C GLY A 92 -18.60 -40.41 -0.27
N HIS A 93 -17.85 -39.33 -0.26
CA HIS A 93 -16.62 -39.24 -1.03
C HIS A 93 -15.54 -38.51 -0.23
N VAL A 94 -14.29 -38.84 -0.53
CA VAL A 94 -13.12 -38.17 0.00
C VAL A 94 -12.55 -37.29 -1.10
N ASN A 95 -12.50 -35.97 -0.87
CA ASN A 95 -11.78 -35.05 -1.74
C ASN A 95 -10.31 -35.05 -1.30
N VAL A 96 -9.43 -35.48 -2.19
CA VAL A 96 -7.98 -35.47 -1.93
C VAL A 96 -7.37 -34.37 -2.78
N PHE A 97 -6.77 -33.37 -2.13
CA PHE A 97 -6.07 -32.28 -2.78
C PHE A 97 -4.58 -32.61 -2.85
N MET A 98 -4.00 -32.51 -4.03
CA MET A 98 -2.57 -32.73 -4.26
C MET A 98 -1.78 -31.48 -3.85
N LYS A 99 -0.46 -31.61 -3.67
CA LYS A 99 0.43 -30.45 -3.63
C LYS A 99 0.52 -29.81 -5.02
N PRO A 100 0.78 -28.49 -5.11
CA PRO A 100 1.00 -27.84 -6.39
C PRO A 100 2.19 -28.46 -7.13
N GLY A 101 2.14 -28.47 -8.47
CA GLY A 101 3.10 -29.16 -9.33
C GLY A 101 4.57 -28.82 -9.04
N TYR A 102 4.89 -27.56 -8.73
CA TYR A 102 6.26 -27.14 -8.43
C TYR A 102 6.84 -27.79 -7.15
N GLU A 103 6.01 -28.16 -6.18
CA GLU A 103 6.45 -28.90 -4.98
C GLU A 103 6.61 -30.40 -5.24
N VAL A 104 5.84 -30.93 -6.18
CA VAL A 104 5.84 -32.34 -6.58
C VAL A 104 7.04 -32.67 -7.50
N GLY A 105 7.40 -31.71 -8.36
CA GLY A 105 8.47 -31.81 -9.34
C GLY A 105 8.03 -32.45 -10.66
N ASN A 106 8.77 -32.14 -11.73
CA ASN A 106 8.44 -32.53 -13.10
C ASN A 106 8.35 -34.07 -13.30
N GLY A 107 7.45 -34.49 -14.19
CA GLY A 107 7.20 -35.86 -14.57
C GLY A 107 6.16 -36.59 -13.72
N THR A 108 6.00 -37.89 -13.99
CA THR A 108 5.00 -38.72 -13.32
C THR A 108 5.43 -39.10 -11.91
N LYS A 109 4.67 -38.67 -10.89
CA LYS A 109 4.84 -39.04 -9.49
C LYS A 109 3.64 -39.84 -9.01
N SER A 110 3.86 -40.81 -8.13
CA SER A 110 2.79 -41.60 -7.54
C SER A 110 2.94 -41.70 -6.03
N THR A 111 1.82 -41.70 -5.32
CA THR A 111 1.73 -42.04 -3.91
C THR A 111 0.66 -43.09 -3.67
N THR A 112 0.83 -43.88 -2.62
CA THR A 112 -0.23 -44.71 -2.07
C THR A 112 -0.66 -44.13 -0.73
N ALA A 113 -1.91 -43.69 -0.66
CA ALA A 113 -2.54 -43.19 0.54
C ALA A 113 -3.40 -44.28 1.20
N GLN A 114 -3.26 -44.45 2.51
CA GLN A 114 -4.06 -45.39 3.29
C GLN A 114 -5.20 -44.67 3.99
N PHE A 115 -6.41 -44.79 3.44
CA PHE A 115 -7.63 -44.21 4.02
C PHE A 115 -8.23 -45.20 5.01
N ALA A 116 -8.39 -44.77 6.26
CA ALA A 116 -8.95 -45.59 7.32
C ALA A 116 -10.33 -45.10 7.72
N ILE A 117 -11.18 -46.09 8.01
CA ILE A 117 -12.47 -45.96 8.67
C ILE A 117 -12.44 -46.86 9.91
N CYS A 118 -12.77 -46.28 11.06
CA CYS A 118 -12.45 -46.84 12.36
C CYS A 118 -13.62 -46.70 13.35
N TYR A 119 -13.62 -47.56 14.36
CA TYR A 119 -14.62 -47.55 15.44
C TYR A 119 -14.27 -46.56 16.56
N ASP A 120 -13.02 -46.07 16.60
CA ASP A 120 -12.53 -45.15 17.62
C ASP A 120 -11.74 -43.98 17.01
N GLU A 121 -11.71 -42.86 17.73
CA GLU A 121 -11.07 -41.59 17.33
C GLU A 121 -9.57 -41.73 17.01
N TYR A 122 -8.89 -42.67 17.67
CA TYR A 122 -7.46 -42.92 17.47
C TYR A 122 -7.19 -44.02 16.43
N CYS A 123 -8.25 -44.55 15.81
CA CYS A 123 -8.18 -45.60 14.81
C CYS A 123 -7.40 -46.85 15.25
N ASN A 124 -7.55 -47.28 16.51
CA ASN A 124 -6.96 -48.54 16.99
C ASN A 124 -7.74 -49.77 16.50
N GLN A 125 -9.02 -49.59 16.16
CA GLN A 125 -9.90 -50.65 15.66
C GLN A 125 -10.52 -50.24 14.32
N HIS A 126 -10.21 -51.00 13.27
CA HIS A 126 -10.67 -50.73 11.91
C HIS A 126 -11.95 -51.48 11.55
N TYR A 127 -12.77 -50.87 10.71
CA TYR A 127 -13.82 -51.59 9.99
C TYR A 127 -13.22 -52.65 9.06
N SER A 128 -13.97 -53.71 8.75
CA SER A 128 -13.50 -54.73 7.81
C SER A 128 -13.27 -54.09 6.43
N GLY A 129 -12.14 -54.36 5.79
CA GLY A 129 -11.75 -53.69 4.55
C GLY A 129 -11.07 -52.33 4.72
N SER A 130 -10.86 -51.86 5.95
CA SER A 130 -10.06 -50.66 6.29
C SER A 130 -8.72 -51.06 6.95
N PRO A 131 -7.60 -50.36 6.68
CA PRO A 131 -7.47 -49.23 5.75
C PRO A 131 -7.51 -49.66 4.29
N VAL A 132 -8.03 -48.79 3.43
CA VAL A 132 -8.04 -48.94 1.97
C VAL A 132 -6.83 -48.21 1.40
N ALA A 133 -5.99 -48.93 0.65
CA ALA A 133 -4.89 -48.34 -0.09
C ALA A 133 -5.38 -47.80 -1.44
N ILE A 134 -5.19 -46.51 -1.67
CA ILE A 134 -5.50 -45.84 -2.93
C ILE A 134 -4.21 -45.29 -3.52
N THR A 135 -3.94 -45.64 -4.77
CA THR A 135 -2.81 -45.10 -5.53
C THR A 135 -3.25 -43.84 -6.28
N LEU A 136 -2.53 -42.75 -6.08
CA LEU A 136 -2.73 -41.48 -6.76
C LEU A 136 -1.48 -41.20 -7.59
N THR A 137 -1.64 -41.07 -8.88
CA THR A 137 -0.56 -40.70 -9.80
C THR A 137 -0.87 -39.35 -10.42
N ASN A 138 0.13 -38.48 -10.44
CA ASN A 138 0.07 -37.16 -11.04
C ASN A 138 1.22 -37.00 -12.04
N GLU A 139 0.90 -36.65 -13.28
CA GLU A 139 1.87 -36.27 -14.29
C GLU A 139 2.02 -34.75 -14.30
N VAL A 140 3.13 -34.27 -13.74
CA VAL A 140 3.40 -32.84 -13.60
C VAL A 140 4.22 -32.36 -14.78
N THR A 141 3.79 -31.25 -15.41
CA THR A 141 4.60 -30.56 -16.42
C THR A 141 5.16 -29.26 -15.84
N LEU A 142 6.48 -29.18 -15.72
CA LEU A 142 7.23 -27.96 -15.43
C LEU A 142 8.02 -27.57 -16.68
N ASP A 143 7.49 -26.63 -17.47
CA ASP A 143 8.08 -26.18 -18.73
C ASP A 143 8.66 -24.76 -18.66
N GLN A 144 8.59 -24.12 -17.49
CA GLN A 144 9.09 -22.77 -17.26
C GLN A 144 10.63 -22.75 -17.21
N LYS A 145 11.21 -21.88 -18.03
CA LYS A 145 12.67 -21.73 -18.16
C LYS A 145 13.06 -20.28 -18.34
N VAL A 146 14.20 -19.90 -17.75
CA VAL A 146 14.85 -18.59 -17.95
C VAL A 146 16.22 -18.72 -18.58
N GLU A 147 16.55 -17.77 -19.45
CA GLU A 147 17.85 -17.67 -20.11
C GLU A 147 18.29 -16.21 -20.21
N LEU A 148 19.58 -15.93 -20.05
CA LEU A 148 20.12 -14.59 -20.26
C LEU A 148 20.00 -14.20 -21.74
N ALA A 149 19.30 -13.10 -21.99
CA ALA A 149 19.27 -12.47 -23.31
C ALA A 149 20.42 -11.47 -23.47
N VAL A 150 20.76 -10.76 -22.38
CA VAL A 150 21.87 -9.81 -22.34
C VAL A 150 23.03 -10.41 -21.51
N PRO A 151 24.15 -10.81 -22.14
CA PRO A 151 25.24 -11.51 -21.45
C PRO A 151 26.11 -10.58 -20.59
N LYS A 152 26.01 -9.27 -20.81
CA LYS A 152 26.72 -8.23 -20.04
C LYS A 152 26.02 -6.89 -20.20
N ILE A 153 25.86 -6.16 -19.10
CA ILE A 153 25.37 -4.78 -19.09
C ILE A 153 26.59 -3.86 -19.00
N GLU A 154 26.68 -2.85 -19.86
CA GLU A 154 27.77 -1.86 -19.87
C GLU A 154 27.18 -0.46 -19.86
N THR A 155 27.61 0.36 -18.90
CA THR A 155 27.19 1.75 -18.78
C THR A 155 28.40 2.66 -18.79
N VAL A 156 28.31 3.77 -19.52
CA VAL A 156 29.35 4.81 -19.57
C VAL A 156 28.77 6.12 -19.09
N ALA A 157 29.47 6.81 -18.20
CA ALA A 157 29.09 8.12 -17.67
C ALA A 157 30.28 9.09 -17.65
N GLU A 158 30.01 10.38 -17.51
CA GLU A 158 31.01 11.42 -17.28
C GLU A 158 31.08 11.76 -15.79
N LEU A 159 32.24 12.21 -15.31
CA LEU A 159 32.47 12.59 -13.91
C LEU A 159 31.48 13.65 -13.40
N THR A 160 30.94 14.46 -14.32
CA THR A 160 29.96 15.52 -14.04
C THR A 160 28.51 15.03 -13.94
N ASP A 161 28.22 13.78 -14.29
CA ASP A 161 26.86 13.27 -14.24
C ASP A 161 26.41 13.13 -12.79
N VAL A 162 25.24 13.71 -12.48
CA VAL A 162 24.69 13.76 -11.11
C VAL A 162 23.88 12.51 -10.75
N SER A 163 23.46 11.74 -11.75
CA SER A 163 22.71 10.49 -11.61
C SER A 163 22.89 9.62 -12.85
N VAL A 164 23.10 8.32 -12.67
CA VAL A 164 23.28 7.38 -13.78
C VAL A 164 22.27 6.23 -13.64
N PHE A 165 21.36 6.15 -14.60
CA PHE A 165 20.32 5.14 -14.67
C PHE A 165 20.54 4.27 -15.90
N GLN A 166 20.32 2.97 -15.74
CA GLN A 166 20.39 2.02 -16.84
C GLN A 166 19.10 1.19 -16.86
N ASN A 167 18.37 1.32 -17.97
CA ASN A 167 17.26 0.45 -18.33
C ASN A 167 17.80 -0.60 -19.29
N VAL A 168 17.55 -1.88 -19.01
CA VAL A 168 17.90 -3.00 -19.88
C VAL A 168 16.60 -3.75 -20.18
N PRO A 169 15.88 -3.35 -21.24
CA PRO A 169 14.70 -4.08 -21.67
C PRO A 169 15.17 -5.45 -22.18
N ASP A 170 14.32 -6.46 -21.99
CA ASP A 170 14.60 -7.82 -22.44
C ASP A 170 15.95 -8.37 -21.95
N ALA A 171 16.32 -8.12 -20.69
CA ALA A 171 17.58 -8.58 -20.12
C ALA A 171 17.64 -10.12 -20.01
N ILE A 172 16.49 -10.73 -19.73
CA ILE A 172 16.31 -12.17 -19.54
C ILE A 172 15.08 -12.62 -20.33
N ASN A 173 15.21 -13.71 -21.08
CA ASN A 173 14.09 -14.37 -21.74
C ASN A 173 13.48 -15.40 -20.79
N VAL A 174 12.15 -15.46 -20.77
CA VAL A 174 11.34 -16.41 -20.01
C VAL A 174 10.43 -17.16 -20.97
N SER A 175 10.43 -18.49 -20.87
CA SER A 175 9.61 -19.36 -21.73
C SER A 175 8.88 -20.39 -20.88
N GLY A 176 7.81 -20.96 -21.42
CA GLY A 176 6.93 -21.92 -20.74
C GLY A 176 5.51 -21.40 -20.55
N SER A 177 4.72 -22.15 -19.79
CA SER A 177 3.32 -21.87 -19.48
C SER A 177 3.17 -21.05 -18.18
N ASP A 178 2.02 -20.40 -17.96
CA ASP A 178 1.64 -19.71 -16.71
C ASP A 178 2.68 -18.77 -16.08
N LEU A 179 3.39 -18.02 -16.93
CA LEU A 179 4.53 -17.19 -16.51
C LEU A 179 4.19 -16.08 -15.52
N TYR A 180 2.92 -15.66 -15.43
CA TYR A 180 2.45 -14.56 -14.59
C TYR A 180 2.49 -14.86 -13.08
N ASN A 181 2.56 -16.14 -12.69
CA ASN A 181 2.67 -16.56 -11.29
C ASN A 181 4.12 -16.71 -10.80
N LEU A 182 5.11 -16.50 -11.68
CA LEU A 182 6.51 -16.61 -11.31
C LEU A 182 6.96 -15.42 -10.44
N ARG A 183 7.73 -15.74 -9.40
CA ARG A 183 8.42 -14.75 -8.58
C ARG A 183 9.77 -14.43 -9.21
N VAL A 184 10.06 -13.14 -9.37
CA VAL A 184 11.39 -12.65 -9.73
C VAL A 184 11.95 -11.86 -8.55
N GLU A 185 13.16 -12.20 -8.12
CA GLU A 185 13.92 -11.43 -7.14
C GLU A 185 15.26 -11.05 -7.75
N THR A 186 15.69 -9.80 -7.57
CA THR A 186 16.95 -9.32 -8.11
C THR A 186 17.79 -8.69 -7.01
N ARG A 187 19.05 -9.08 -6.94
CA ARG A 187 19.98 -8.66 -5.88
C ARG A 187 21.27 -8.15 -6.50
N ALA A 188 21.69 -6.97 -6.06
CA ALA A 188 23.02 -6.44 -6.33
C ALA A 188 23.86 -6.52 -5.04
N ASN A 189 24.96 -7.27 -5.07
CA ASN A 189 25.87 -7.39 -3.93
C ASN A 189 27.18 -6.65 -4.22
N ASN A 190 27.10 -5.35 -4.52
CA ASN A 190 28.27 -4.59 -4.95
C ASN A 190 28.17 -3.08 -4.68
N PRO A 191 29.30 -2.35 -4.68
CA PRO A 191 29.34 -0.98 -4.18
C PRO A 191 28.89 0.09 -5.17
N PHE A 192 28.68 -0.24 -6.45
CA PHE A 192 28.32 0.77 -7.46
C PHE A 192 26.96 0.56 -8.13
N VAL A 193 26.31 -0.59 -7.97
CA VAL A 193 24.90 -0.77 -8.33
C VAL A 193 24.10 -0.52 -7.05
N THR A 194 23.60 0.70 -6.89
CA THR A 194 22.95 1.16 -5.65
C THR A 194 21.52 0.66 -5.53
N SER A 195 20.86 0.38 -6.66
CA SER A 195 19.57 -0.30 -6.69
C SER A 195 19.40 -1.08 -7.99
N VAL A 196 18.71 -2.21 -7.94
CA VAL A 196 18.27 -2.97 -9.12
C VAL A 196 16.86 -3.48 -8.87
N SER A 197 16.00 -3.35 -9.88
CA SER A 197 14.62 -3.82 -9.87
C SER A 197 14.35 -4.55 -11.18
N SER A 198 13.48 -5.56 -11.12
CA SER A 198 13.08 -6.37 -12.27
C SER A 198 11.59 -6.21 -12.53
N PHE A 199 11.22 -6.21 -13.81
CA PHE A 199 9.83 -6.12 -14.25
C PHE A 199 9.54 -7.24 -15.24
N PHE A 200 8.47 -7.99 -14.99
CA PHE A 200 8.03 -9.04 -15.90
C PHE A 200 7.19 -8.45 -17.02
N ASN A 201 7.57 -8.69 -18.27
CA ASN A 201 6.85 -8.22 -19.45
C ASN A 201 6.62 -9.39 -20.42
N ALA A 202 5.44 -9.99 -20.33
CA ALA A 202 4.93 -11.10 -21.16
C ALA A 202 5.81 -12.37 -21.18
N SER A 203 6.99 -12.31 -21.80
CA SER A 203 7.96 -13.39 -21.91
C SER A 203 9.39 -12.95 -21.58
N ASN A 204 9.61 -11.73 -21.12
CA ASN A 204 10.95 -11.22 -20.81
C ASN A 204 10.95 -10.53 -19.44
N ILE A 205 12.13 -10.43 -18.83
CA ILE A 205 12.35 -9.64 -17.61
C ILE A 205 13.23 -8.44 -17.97
N GLU A 206 12.69 -7.25 -17.74
CA GLU A 206 13.40 -5.98 -17.82
C GLU A 206 14.13 -5.72 -16.51
N LEU A 207 15.34 -5.15 -16.60
CA LEU A 207 16.11 -4.73 -15.44
C LEU A 207 16.30 -3.22 -15.44
N ASN A 208 15.89 -2.58 -14.34
CA ASN A 208 16.10 -1.18 -14.06
C ASN A 208 17.08 -1.02 -12.91
N MET A 209 18.21 -0.37 -13.20
CA MET A 209 19.28 -0.21 -12.23
C MET A 209 19.75 1.24 -12.12
N THR A 210 20.08 1.61 -10.89
CA THR A 210 20.73 2.89 -10.56
C THR A 210 22.17 2.59 -10.20
N LEU A 211 23.09 3.38 -10.76
CA LEU A 211 24.50 3.29 -10.47
C LEU A 211 24.91 4.42 -9.52
N GLU A 212 25.93 4.16 -8.70
CA GLU A 212 26.52 5.15 -7.80
C GLU A 212 27.05 6.34 -8.60
N ARG A 213 26.98 7.52 -7.98
CA ARG A 213 27.32 8.77 -8.65
C ARG A 213 28.80 8.78 -9.07
N PRO A 214 29.10 9.21 -10.32
CA PRO A 214 30.47 9.33 -10.80
C PRO A 214 31.40 10.14 -9.89
N SER A 215 30.90 11.21 -9.26
CA SER A 215 31.69 12.03 -8.34
C SER A 215 32.09 11.31 -7.03
N ILE A 216 31.37 10.26 -6.65
CA ILE A 216 31.66 9.43 -5.46
C ILE A 216 32.68 8.34 -5.79
N LEU A 217 32.53 7.68 -6.95
CA LEU A 217 33.42 6.61 -7.39
C LEU A 217 34.74 7.11 -8.00
N GLY A 218 34.72 8.29 -8.62
CA GLY A 218 35.82 8.85 -9.39
C GLY A 218 35.96 8.24 -10.80
N VAL A 219 36.87 8.80 -11.58
CA VAL A 219 37.17 8.36 -12.96
C VAL A 219 37.78 6.95 -12.94
N GLY A 220 37.26 6.04 -13.77
CA GLY A 220 37.75 4.66 -13.81
C GLY A 220 36.77 3.69 -14.47
N SER A 221 37.15 2.41 -14.49
CA SER A 221 36.27 1.31 -14.90
C SER A 221 36.00 0.40 -13.72
N PHE A 222 34.72 0.15 -13.45
CA PHE A 222 34.22 -0.66 -12.36
C PHE A 222 33.47 -1.86 -12.95
N SER A 223 33.57 -3.02 -12.30
CA SER A 223 32.88 -4.23 -12.75
C SER A 223 32.30 -4.99 -11.57
N SER A 224 31.13 -5.57 -11.78
CA SER A 224 30.46 -6.41 -10.80
C SER A 224 29.46 -7.35 -11.46
N THR A 225 28.62 -8.00 -10.65
CA THR A 225 27.53 -8.87 -11.07
C THR A 225 26.26 -8.55 -10.30
N ILE A 226 25.12 -8.82 -10.93
CA ILE A 226 23.81 -8.87 -10.29
C ILE A 226 23.26 -10.30 -10.39
N ASN A 227 22.50 -10.73 -9.38
CA ASN A 227 21.85 -12.04 -9.36
C ASN A 227 20.35 -11.86 -9.56
N VAL A 228 19.75 -12.67 -10.42
CA VAL A 228 18.32 -12.71 -10.65
C VAL A 228 17.82 -14.13 -10.36
N ASP A 229 17.02 -14.27 -9.31
CA ASP A 229 16.33 -15.49 -8.93
C ASP A 229 14.94 -15.46 -9.57
N VAL A 230 14.59 -16.49 -10.34
CA VAL A 230 13.21 -16.72 -10.83
C VAL A 230 12.69 -18.04 -10.30
N CYS A 231 11.53 -18.02 -9.64
CA CYS A 231 11.06 -19.11 -8.79
C CYS A 231 9.56 -19.30 -8.87
N TYR A 232 9.09 -20.50 -8.52
CA TYR A 232 7.67 -20.81 -8.40
C TYR A 232 7.05 -20.28 -7.10
N ASP A 233 7.83 -20.16 -6.02
CA ASP A 233 7.36 -19.74 -4.70
C ASP A 233 7.96 -18.40 -4.25
N TYR A 234 7.28 -17.74 -3.32
CA TYR A 234 7.66 -16.43 -2.80
C TYR A 234 9.04 -16.40 -2.14
N ASN A 235 9.42 -17.49 -1.46
CA ASN A 235 10.69 -17.61 -0.75
C ASN A 235 11.82 -18.18 -1.63
N CYS A 236 11.55 -18.42 -2.92
CA CYS A 236 12.52 -18.95 -3.88
C CYS A 236 13.15 -20.30 -3.46
N ASN A 237 12.40 -21.16 -2.77
CA ASN A 237 12.85 -22.53 -2.47
C ASN A 237 12.80 -23.44 -3.71
N TYR A 238 11.95 -23.10 -4.70
CA TYR A 238 11.75 -23.84 -5.93
C TYR A 238 12.09 -22.96 -7.15
N PRO A 239 13.37 -22.82 -7.51
CA PRO A 239 13.78 -22.07 -8.69
C PRO A 239 13.35 -22.79 -9.98
N ILE A 240 13.03 -22.02 -11.01
CA ILE A 240 12.71 -22.59 -12.33
C ILE A 240 13.99 -22.98 -13.09
N GLU A 241 13.85 -23.70 -14.20
CA GLU A 241 15.01 -24.11 -14.98
C GLU A 241 15.80 -22.89 -15.49
N GLY A 242 17.11 -22.89 -15.27
CA GLY A 242 18.01 -21.79 -15.65
C GLY A 242 18.19 -20.72 -14.58
N SER A 243 17.40 -20.73 -13.49
CA SER A 243 17.56 -19.86 -12.33
C SER A 243 18.50 -20.49 -11.28
N PRO A 244 19.36 -19.72 -10.57
CA PRO A 244 19.52 -18.27 -10.66
C PRO A 244 20.43 -17.83 -11.80
N LEU A 245 20.21 -16.63 -12.33
CA LEU A 245 21.03 -16.00 -13.36
C LEU A 245 22.01 -15.00 -12.76
N ILE A 246 23.24 -14.99 -13.26
CA ILE A 246 24.29 -14.05 -12.85
C ILE A 246 24.65 -13.17 -14.05
N ILE A 247 24.41 -11.86 -13.94
CA ILE A 247 24.63 -10.91 -15.04
C ILE A 247 25.83 -10.01 -14.71
N PRO A 248 26.90 -10.05 -15.50
CA PRO A 248 28.01 -9.10 -15.37
C PRO A 248 27.58 -7.67 -15.73
N VAL A 249 28.02 -6.71 -14.93
CA VAL A 249 27.78 -5.27 -15.09
C VAL A 249 29.13 -4.55 -15.14
N GLY A 250 29.35 -3.75 -16.16
CA GLY A 250 30.47 -2.83 -16.28
C GLY A 250 30.01 -1.38 -16.22
N TYR A 251 30.78 -0.54 -15.53
CA TYR A 251 30.50 0.88 -15.38
C TYR A 251 31.79 1.67 -15.60
N LYS A 252 31.83 2.50 -16.64
CA LYS A 252 33.00 3.30 -16.99
C LYS A 252 32.70 4.79 -16.82
N ILE A 253 33.51 5.46 -16.00
CA ILE A 253 33.42 6.90 -15.77
C ILE A 253 34.59 7.58 -16.48
N ASN A 254 34.28 8.46 -17.43
CA ASN A 254 35.28 9.27 -18.11
C ASN A 254 35.32 10.69 -17.51
N ASN A 255 36.33 11.46 -17.92
CA ASN A 255 36.41 12.89 -17.68
C ASN A 255 36.79 13.58 -18.98
N THR A 256 35.79 13.90 -19.80
CA THR A 256 35.99 14.52 -21.12
C THR A 256 35.75 16.03 -21.14
N SER A 257 35.53 16.69 -20.00
CA SER A 257 35.41 18.15 -19.98
C SER A 257 36.73 18.81 -20.41
N PRO A 258 36.72 19.70 -21.42
CA PRO A 258 37.86 20.55 -21.68
C PRO A 258 38.05 21.51 -20.50
N ASP A 259 39.28 21.56 -20.03
CA ASP A 259 39.81 22.56 -19.10
C ASP A 259 39.50 23.98 -19.62
N PRO A 260 38.77 24.84 -18.88
CA PRO A 260 38.76 26.26 -19.20
C PRO A 260 40.09 26.85 -18.72
N ASP A 261 40.94 27.18 -19.70
CA ASP A 261 42.27 27.82 -19.59
C ASP A 261 42.36 28.89 -18.47
N PRO A 262 43.51 29.00 -17.77
CA PRO A 262 43.71 29.87 -16.62
C PRO A 262 44.06 31.28 -17.08
N THR A 263 43.26 32.27 -16.71
CA THR A 263 43.72 33.67 -16.72
C THR A 263 43.46 34.36 -15.38
N PRO A 264 44.34 35.30 -15.00
CA PRO A 264 44.61 35.58 -13.60
C PRO A 264 43.59 36.52 -12.98
N ASN A 265 43.16 36.12 -11.78
CA ASN A 265 42.46 36.93 -10.79
C ASN A 265 43.08 38.35 -10.68
N PRO A 266 42.25 39.40 -10.71
CA PRO A 266 42.00 40.07 -9.44
C PRO A 266 40.54 40.55 -9.31
N ASN A 267 39.78 39.93 -8.42
CA ASN A 267 39.18 40.48 -7.20
C ASN A 267 37.89 39.68 -6.89
N PRO A 268 37.61 39.35 -5.61
CA PRO A 268 36.56 38.42 -5.24
C PRO A 268 35.22 39.17 -5.16
N ASP A 269 34.31 38.87 -6.08
CA ASP A 269 32.89 38.97 -5.79
C ASP A 269 32.30 37.59 -6.05
N GLY A 270 32.13 36.86 -4.94
CA GLY A 270 31.53 35.54 -4.92
C GLY A 270 30.05 35.64 -5.26
N GLY A 271 29.72 35.36 -6.52
CA GLY A 271 28.40 34.86 -6.89
C GLY A 271 28.39 33.34 -6.71
N THR A 272 28.14 32.88 -5.49
CA THR A 272 27.76 31.49 -5.20
C THR A 272 26.56 31.12 -6.09
N PRO A 273 26.46 29.88 -6.62
CA PRO A 273 25.21 29.39 -7.18
C PRO A 273 24.11 29.63 -6.15
N ALA A 274 23.06 30.37 -6.52
CA ALA A 274 21.99 30.73 -5.60
C ALA A 274 21.38 29.44 -5.04
N THR A 275 21.66 29.18 -3.77
CA THR A 275 20.94 28.21 -2.96
C THR A 275 19.46 28.60 -3.07
N PRO A 276 18.53 27.65 -3.33
CA PRO A 276 17.11 27.99 -3.33
C PRO A 276 16.78 28.72 -2.02
N ASN A 277 16.36 29.98 -2.13
CA ASN A 277 16.22 30.86 -0.98
C ASN A 277 14.94 30.50 -0.23
N VAL A 278 15.06 29.75 0.86
CA VAL A 278 13.99 29.61 1.84
C VAL A 278 14.24 30.57 2.97
N SER A 279 13.20 31.32 3.35
CA SER A 279 13.28 32.29 4.43
C SER A 279 12.08 32.19 5.35
N ALA A 280 12.32 32.34 6.66
CA ALA A 280 11.26 32.50 7.62
C ALA A 280 10.56 33.85 7.39
N ILE A 281 9.23 33.83 7.34
CA ILE A 281 8.43 35.05 7.29
C ILE A 281 8.33 35.61 8.71
N ASN A 282 8.72 36.87 8.88
CA ASN A 282 8.58 37.57 10.15
C ASN A 282 7.17 38.15 10.27
N PHE A 283 6.31 37.50 11.06
CA PHE A 283 4.96 38.02 11.30
C PHE A 283 4.94 39.05 12.43
N ASN A 284 4.21 40.14 12.22
CA ASN A 284 3.79 41.01 13.29
C ASN A 284 2.94 40.20 14.28
N ASN A 285 3.25 40.31 15.57
CA ASN A 285 2.61 39.56 16.66
C ASN A 285 2.77 38.03 16.57
N ALA A 286 3.82 37.53 15.91
CA ALA A 286 4.12 36.10 15.87
C ALA A 286 4.12 35.47 17.29
N PRO A 287 3.20 34.55 17.59
CA PRO A 287 3.16 33.90 18.90
C PRO A 287 4.19 32.78 19.00
N THR A 288 4.59 32.43 20.22
CA THR A 288 5.37 31.20 20.47
C THR A 288 4.40 30.09 20.86
N HIS A 289 4.30 29.06 20.04
CA HIS A 289 3.44 27.90 20.26
C HIS A 289 3.94 26.66 19.52
N ASN A 290 3.31 25.51 19.76
CA ASN A 290 3.48 24.29 18.98
C ASN A 290 2.45 24.17 17.85
N THR A 291 2.65 23.20 16.96
CA THR A 291 1.70 22.85 15.90
C THR A 291 1.06 21.50 16.23
N VAL A 292 -0.26 21.48 16.45
CA VAL A 292 -1.05 20.24 16.54
C VAL A 292 -1.49 19.82 15.13
N ASP A 293 -2.12 20.74 14.41
CA ASP A 293 -2.54 20.58 13.02
C ASP A 293 -2.53 21.93 12.30
N ALA A 294 -2.51 21.93 10.97
CA ALA A 294 -2.54 23.14 10.18
C ALA A 294 -3.27 22.96 8.84
N ILE A 295 -3.89 24.04 8.38
CA ILE A 295 -4.57 24.07 7.08
C ILE A 295 -4.33 25.42 6.38
N TYR A 296 -4.25 25.40 5.06
CA TYR A 296 -4.14 26.60 4.24
C TYR A 296 -5.47 26.95 3.57
N SER A 297 -5.79 28.24 3.51
CA SER A 297 -6.92 28.76 2.76
C SER A 297 -6.44 29.57 1.56
N ASP A 298 -6.75 29.09 0.35
CA ASP A 298 -6.37 29.73 -0.91
C ASP A 298 -7.00 31.11 -1.06
N ALA A 299 -8.31 31.19 -0.83
CA ALA A 299 -9.06 32.43 -1.06
C ALA A 299 -8.68 33.53 -0.08
N LEU A 300 -8.25 33.16 1.13
CA LEU A 300 -7.81 34.10 2.16
C LEU A 300 -6.29 34.35 2.11
N ASN A 301 -5.52 33.45 1.51
CA ASN A 301 -4.07 33.39 1.57
C ASN A 301 -3.56 33.40 3.03
N VAL A 302 -4.13 32.51 3.83
CA VAL A 302 -3.91 32.39 5.28
C VAL A 302 -3.57 30.95 5.65
N ILE A 303 -2.56 30.77 6.50
CA ILE A 303 -2.29 29.48 7.16
C ILE A 303 -2.91 29.53 8.56
N ALA A 304 -3.83 28.62 8.84
CA ALA A 304 -4.37 28.41 10.17
C ALA A 304 -3.62 27.27 10.87
N VAL A 305 -3.11 27.53 12.07
CA VAL A 305 -2.41 26.55 12.91
C VAL A 305 -3.14 26.41 14.23
N VAL A 306 -3.53 25.20 14.59
CA VAL A 306 -4.09 24.91 15.92
C VAL A 306 -3.02 24.39 16.86
N SER A 307 -3.13 24.76 18.12
CA SER A 307 -2.12 24.52 19.15
C SER A 307 -2.76 24.24 20.49
N ASP A 308 -2.10 23.40 21.29
CA ASP A 308 -2.45 23.13 22.69
C ASP A 308 -1.40 23.63 23.70
N SER A 309 -0.28 24.18 23.22
CA SER A 309 0.84 24.65 24.05
C SER A 309 1.50 25.91 23.48
N PRO A 310 1.71 26.97 24.29
CA PRO A 310 1.48 27.05 25.73
C PRO A 310 0.00 27.25 26.10
N LYS A 311 -0.86 27.45 25.09
CA LYS A 311 -2.30 27.65 25.25
C LYS A 311 -3.05 26.97 24.13
N LYS A 312 -4.34 26.76 24.38
CA LYS A 312 -5.30 26.22 23.41
C LYS A 312 -5.78 27.36 22.54
N ALA A 313 -5.29 27.43 21.31
CA ALA A 313 -5.61 28.53 20.41
C ALA A 313 -5.52 28.08 18.94
N ILE A 314 -6.18 28.85 18.08
CA ILE A 314 -5.93 28.85 16.65
C ILE A 314 -5.21 30.14 16.29
N TYR A 315 -4.16 30.00 15.49
CA TYR A 315 -3.34 31.10 14.99
C TYR A 315 -3.51 31.22 13.49
N PHE A 316 -3.89 32.40 13.02
CA PHE A 316 -4.01 32.72 11.60
C PHE A 316 -2.81 33.55 11.17
N TYR A 317 -1.98 32.97 10.31
CA TYR A 317 -0.85 33.62 9.67
C TYR A 317 -1.26 34.14 8.30
N SER A 318 -1.54 35.44 8.23
CA SER A 318 -1.91 36.09 6.96
C SER A 318 -0.67 36.38 6.13
N LEU A 319 -0.59 35.74 4.96
CA LEU A 319 0.53 35.92 4.02
C LEU A 319 0.42 37.23 3.22
N ASN A 320 -0.73 37.92 3.30
CA ASN A 320 -0.98 39.18 2.61
C ASN A 320 -0.30 40.38 3.30
N ASP A 321 -0.30 40.39 4.64
CA ASP A 321 0.16 41.50 5.47
C ASP A 321 1.25 41.10 6.48
N ALA A 322 1.67 39.83 6.45
CA ALA A 322 2.59 39.23 7.41
C ALA A 322 2.19 39.54 8.87
N THR A 323 0.91 39.40 9.20
CA THR A 323 0.42 39.53 10.57
C THR A 323 -0.15 38.20 11.07
N ALA A 324 0.18 37.86 12.31
CA ALA A 324 -0.39 36.73 13.01
C ALA A 324 -1.54 37.19 13.91
N TYR A 325 -2.66 36.48 13.82
CA TYR A 325 -3.84 36.70 14.64
C TYR A 325 -4.11 35.46 15.48
N GLU A 326 -4.61 35.67 16.67
CA GLU A 326 -4.78 34.62 17.66
C GLU A 326 -6.21 34.65 18.17
N ILE A 327 -6.81 33.46 18.25
CA ILE A 327 -8.13 33.26 18.82
C ILE A 327 -8.06 32.09 19.80
N ASP A 328 -8.44 32.35 21.05
CA ASP A 328 -8.47 31.34 22.10
C ASP A 328 -9.50 30.25 21.80
N LEU A 329 -9.13 28.99 22.05
CA LEU A 329 -10.01 27.83 21.93
C LEU A 329 -10.40 27.33 23.32
N TYR A 330 -11.67 26.93 23.48
CA TYR A 330 -12.18 26.47 24.77
C TYR A 330 -11.63 25.09 25.18
N ARG A 331 -11.38 24.22 24.20
CA ARG A 331 -10.83 22.86 24.39
C ARG A 331 -9.54 22.67 23.60
N SER A 332 -8.78 21.65 23.97
CA SER A 332 -7.57 21.29 23.21
C SER A 332 -8.00 20.90 21.80
N PRO A 333 -7.40 21.47 20.74
CA PRO A 333 -7.69 21.07 19.37
C PRO A 333 -7.12 19.68 19.06
N SER A 334 -7.78 18.94 18.19
CA SER A 334 -7.26 17.68 17.63
C SER A 334 -6.97 17.76 16.13
N ALA A 335 -7.77 18.51 15.37
CA ALA A 335 -7.62 18.70 13.93
C ALA A 335 -8.26 20.02 13.48
N VAL A 336 -7.89 20.52 12.30
CA VAL A 336 -8.46 21.73 11.69
C VAL A 336 -8.71 21.54 10.20
N THR A 337 -9.85 22.02 9.73
CA THR A 337 -10.22 22.01 8.31
C THR A 337 -10.81 23.36 7.90
N VAL A 338 -10.85 23.64 6.60
CA VAL A 338 -11.42 24.87 6.03
C VAL A 338 -12.17 24.54 4.75
N ASP A 339 -13.28 25.25 4.51
CA ASP A 339 -13.95 25.20 3.21
C ASP A 339 -13.21 26.05 2.17
N ASN A 340 -12.36 25.40 1.40
CA ASN A 340 -11.70 26.00 0.23
C ASN A 340 -12.52 25.87 -1.06
N ILE A 341 -13.69 25.21 -1.03
CA ILE A 341 -14.39 24.79 -2.26
C ILE A 341 -15.62 25.66 -2.53
N ASN A 342 -16.48 25.83 -1.52
CA ASN A 342 -17.73 26.57 -1.66
C ASN A 342 -17.59 28.06 -1.32
N GLY A 343 -16.35 28.50 -1.02
CA GLY A 343 -16.00 29.89 -0.83
C GLY A 343 -16.51 30.50 0.48
N THR A 344 -17.04 29.69 1.41
CA THR A 344 -17.38 30.18 2.75
C THR A 344 -16.12 30.52 3.54
N ASN A 345 -15.01 29.84 3.27
CA ASN A 345 -13.75 29.93 4.02
C ASN A 345 -13.96 29.77 5.53
N ARG A 346 -14.98 28.99 5.90
CA ARG A 346 -15.30 28.64 7.27
C ARG A 346 -14.27 27.65 7.78
N PHE A 347 -13.56 28.01 8.83
CA PHE A 347 -12.66 27.09 9.52
C PHE A 347 -13.45 26.29 10.57
N VAL A 348 -13.13 25.01 10.71
CA VAL A 348 -13.70 24.13 11.72
C VAL A 348 -12.58 23.44 12.46
N VAL A 349 -12.59 23.55 13.79
CA VAL A 349 -11.60 22.93 14.69
C VAL A 349 -12.28 21.81 15.45
N GLY A 350 -11.71 20.61 15.36
CA GLY A 350 -12.13 19.45 16.13
C GLY A 350 -11.59 19.44 17.55
N HIS A 351 -12.38 18.94 18.49
CA HIS A 351 -12.02 18.74 19.89
C HIS A 351 -12.65 17.46 20.44
N ASP A 352 -12.37 17.18 21.72
CA ASP A 352 -13.17 16.24 22.49
C ASP A 352 -14.63 16.74 22.63
N ALA A 353 -15.57 16.01 22.03
CA ALA A 353 -17.03 16.22 22.10
C ALA A 353 -17.51 17.63 21.70
N MET A 354 -16.74 18.34 20.88
CA MET A 354 -17.06 19.69 20.43
C MET A 354 -16.35 20.01 19.11
N ILE A 355 -17.00 20.76 18.22
CA ILE A 355 -16.33 21.52 17.18
C ILE A 355 -16.43 23.02 17.47
N THR A 356 -15.38 23.76 17.11
CA THR A 356 -15.40 25.24 17.06
C THR A 356 -15.42 25.66 15.60
N THR A 357 -16.42 26.44 15.19
CA THR A 357 -16.50 27.04 13.85
C THR A 357 -16.05 28.50 13.90
N LEU A 358 -15.30 28.93 12.89
CA LEU A 358 -14.81 30.29 12.75
C LEU A 358 -15.18 30.87 11.39
N GLU A 359 -16.05 31.88 11.39
CA GLU A 359 -16.33 32.71 10.21
C GLU A 359 -15.25 33.77 10.09
N TYR A 360 -14.17 33.43 9.40
CA TYR A 360 -12.99 34.27 9.35
C TYR A 360 -13.30 35.64 8.73
N ASN A 361 -13.06 36.70 9.49
CA ASN A 361 -13.27 38.05 9.01
C ASN A 361 -11.96 38.60 8.43
N ALA A 362 -11.78 38.45 7.11
CA ALA A 362 -10.56 38.90 6.43
C ALA A 362 -10.25 40.41 6.58
N SER A 363 -11.26 41.25 6.82
CA SER A 363 -11.08 42.70 7.02
C SER A 363 -10.73 43.07 8.46
N SER A 364 -11.10 42.23 9.42
CA SER A 364 -10.74 42.37 10.84
C SER A 364 -10.64 40.98 11.47
N PRO A 365 -9.50 40.28 11.31
CA PRO A 365 -9.38 38.88 11.74
C PRO A 365 -9.61 38.67 13.24
N ILE A 366 -9.37 39.71 14.06
CA ILE A 366 -9.64 39.69 15.50
C ILE A 366 -11.14 39.68 15.82
N ASP A 367 -11.99 40.16 14.91
CA ASP A 367 -13.46 40.16 15.03
C ASP A 367 -14.09 38.93 14.33
N THR A 368 -13.30 37.89 14.09
CA THR A 368 -13.79 36.60 13.56
C THR A 368 -14.89 36.05 14.47
N GLN A 369 -16.00 35.62 13.88
CA GLN A 369 -17.12 35.06 14.67
C GLN A 369 -16.82 33.61 15.01
N VAL A 370 -17.00 33.27 16.29
CA VAL A 370 -16.71 31.95 16.83
C VAL A 370 -17.98 31.35 17.43
N SER A 371 -18.29 30.10 17.05
CA SER A 371 -19.37 29.33 17.67
C SER A 371 -18.93 27.90 17.95
N ASN A 372 -19.57 27.28 18.96
CA ASN A 372 -19.28 25.91 19.36
C ASN A 372 -20.51 25.04 19.12
N ILE A 373 -20.30 23.83 18.58
CA ILE A 373 -21.33 22.81 18.43
C ILE A 373 -20.86 21.56 19.18
N TYR A 374 -21.71 21.05 20.08
CA TYR A 374 -21.40 19.88 20.90
C TYR A 374 -21.91 18.61 20.23
N HIS A 375 -21.13 17.54 20.34
CA HIS A 375 -21.44 16.22 19.78
C HIS A 375 -20.96 15.12 20.74
N SER A 376 -20.95 13.85 20.31
CA SER A 376 -20.87 12.71 21.26
C SER A 376 -19.52 12.00 21.37
N HIS A 377 -18.48 12.38 20.60
CA HIS A 377 -17.20 11.65 20.62
C HIS A 377 -15.95 12.55 20.64
N ASP A 378 -14.79 11.97 20.95
CA ASP A 378 -13.49 12.64 20.83
C ASP A 378 -12.99 12.60 19.38
N ILE A 379 -12.93 13.76 18.71
CA ILE A 379 -12.59 13.84 17.28
C ILE A 379 -11.13 13.44 17.06
N PHE A 380 -10.91 12.46 16.19
CA PHE A 380 -9.60 12.21 15.60
C PHE A 380 -9.34 13.11 14.42
N ASP A 381 -10.27 13.10 13.44
CA ASP A 381 -10.16 13.88 12.22
C ASP A 381 -11.55 14.36 11.76
N LEU A 382 -11.55 15.43 10.96
CA LEU A 382 -12.76 16.04 10.42
C LEU A 382 -12.55 16.66 9.04
N THR A 383 -13.63 16.75 8.28
CA THR A 383 -13.66 17.50 7.02
C THR A 383 -14.93 18.32 6.88
N THR A 384 -14.94 19.33 6.00
CA THR A 384 -16.05 20.27 5.84
C THR A 384 -16.26 20.67 4.39
N ASN A 385 -17.51 20.96 4.02
CA ASN A 385 -17.84 21.67 2.79
C ASN A 385 -18.32 23.11 3.05
N GLY A 386 -18.15 23.60 4.29
CA GLY A 386 -18.60 24.92 4.72
C GLY A 386 -20.04 24.94 5.24
N SER A 387 -20.91 24.04 4.81
CA SER A 387 -22.30 23.91 5.31
C SER A 387 -22.46 22.77 6.31
N TYR A 388 -21.73 21.67 6.09
CA TYR A 388 -21.68 20.50 6.95
C TYR A 388 -20.24 20.18 7.32
N ALA A 389 -20.05 19.63 8.51
CA ALA A 389 -18.83 18.95 8.91
C ALA A 389 -19.11 17.47 9.16
N TRP A 390 -18.12 16.64 8.82
CA TRP A 390 -18.13 15.22 9.10
C TRP A 390 -16.94 14.88 9.98
N THR A 391 -17.16 14.06 11.00
CA THR A 391 -16.13 13.77 12.00
C THR A 391 -16.10 12.28 12.35
N LEU A 392 -14.91 11.76 12.59
CA LEU A 392 -14.68 10.39 13.06
C LEU A 392 -13.91 10.39 14.39
N PRO A 393 -14.20 9.42 15.27
CA PRO A 393 -13.64 9.40 16.61
C PRO A 393 -12.23 8.82 16.70
N LYS A 394 -11.57 9.13 17.82
CA LYS A 394 -10.23 8.66 18.18
C LYS A 394 -10.17 7.27 18.80
N THR A 395 -11.29 6.77 19.29
CA THR A 395 -11.40 5.49 20.00
C THR A 395 -12.68 4.77 19.63
N ASP A 396 -12.70 3.45 19.88
CA ASP A 396 -13.80 2.50 19.64
C ASP A 396 -13.83 1.88 18.23
N GLN A 397 -14.45 0.72 18.06
CA GLN A 397 -14.55 0.04 16.77
C GLN A 397 -15.99 0.06 16.28
N TRP A 398 -16.18 0.00 14.95
CA TRP A 398 -17.52 0.08 14.33
C TRP A 398 -18.20 1.40 14.70
N VAL A 399 -17.48 2.49 14.43
CA VAL A 399 -17.85 3.83 14.87
C VAL A 399 -18.79 4.51 13.89
N ASP A 400 -19.57 5.45 14.41
CA ASP A 400 -20.48 6.25 13.60
C ASP A 400 -19.76 7.44 12.97
N LEU A 401 -20.10 7.75 11.72
CA LEU A 401 -19.80 9.05 11.13
C LEU A 401 -20.77 10.08 11.72
N GLN A 402 -20.25 11.14 12.35
CA GLN A 402 -21.09 12.26 12.77
C GLN A 402 -21.21 13.31 11.68
N VAL A 403 -22.44 13.57 11.27
CA VAL A 403 -22.83 14.61 10.31
C VAL A 403 -23.34 15.81 11.10
N ILE A 404 -22.68 16.95 10.95
CA ILE A 404 -22.97 18.17 11.71
C ILE A 404 -23.38 19.28 10.75
N ASN A 405 -24.61 19.77 10.86
CA ASN A 405 -25.05 20.95 10.12
C ASN A 405 -24.49 22.20 10.81
N LEU A 406 -23.65 22.96 10.12
CA LEU A 406 -22.93 24.11 10.68
C LEU A 406 -23.79 25.36 10.82
N GLU A 407 -24.97 25.41 10.19
CA GLU A 407 -25.92 26.53 10.34
C GLU A 407 -26.88 26.31 11.51
N SER A 408 -27.48 25.12 11.60
CA SER A 408 -28.47 24.80 12.65
C SER A 408 -27.82 24.30 13.95
N GLY A 409 -26.59 23.79 13.87
CA GLY A 409 -25.92 23.07 14.96
C GLY A 409 -26.47 21.67 15.22
N SER A 410 -27.30 21.12 14.32
CA SER A 410 -27.82 19.75 14.47
C SER A 410 -26.73 18.71 14.22
N VAL A 411 -26.73 17.65 15.03
CA VAL A 411 -25.79 16.53 14.94
C VAL A 411 -26.57 15.26 14.72
N GLU A 412 -26.19 14.51 13.68
CA GLU A 412 -26.72 13.18 13.39
C GLU A 412 -25.57 12.16 13.31
N SER A 413 -25.84 10.92 13.72
CA SER A 413 -24.92 9.79 13.53
C SER A 413 -25.39 8.93 12.36
N ARG A 414 -24.44 8.48 11.54
CA ARG A 414 -24.63 7.46 10.52
C ARG A 414 -23.88 6.19 10.95
N SER A 415 -24.63 5.16 11.30
CA SER A 415 -24.14 3.87 11.77
C SER A 415 -24.04 2.84 10.65
N ASP A 416 -23.42 1.69 10.94
CA ASP A 416 -23.33 0.51 10.07
C ASP A 416 -22.46 0.68 8.80
N TRP A 417 -21.55 1.66 8.80
CA TRP A 417 -20.69 1.95 7.64
C TRP A 417 -19.30 1.31 7.71
N GLY A 418 -19.02 0.58 8.79
CA GLY A 418 -17.77 -0.16 8.94
C GLY A 418 -16.56 0.69 9.28
N TYR A 419 -16.74 1.96 9.67
CA TYR A 419 -15.63 2.81 10.10
C TYR A 419 -15.00 2.31 11.40
N TYR A 420 -13.69 2.53 11.50
CA TYR A 420 -12.91 2.28 12.71
C TYR A 420 -12.48 3.60 13.34
N GLU A 421 -12.00 3.54 14.58
CA GLU A 421 -11.34 4.68 15.16
C GLU A 421 -10.09 5.08 14.37
N LYS A 422 -9.76 6.38 14.44
CA LYS A 422 -8.59 6.97 13.81
C LYS A 422 -8.57 6.88 12.29
N THR A 423 -9.70 6.63 11.66
CA THR A 423 -9.84 6.80 10.21
C THR A 423 -9.66 8.29 9.84
N VAL A 424 -8.75 8.57 8.90
CA VAL A 424 -8.50 9.91 8.36
C VAL A 424 -9.58 10.26 7.35
N LEU A 425 -10.05 11.50 7.33
CA LEU A 425 -11.19 11.94 6.52
C LEU A 425 -10.85 13.21 5.74
N LYS A 426 -10.94 13.17 4.40
CA LYS A 426 -10.69 14.36 3.56
C LYS A 426 -11.72 14.50 2.46
N ILE A 427 -12.30 15.69 2.35
CA ILE A 427 -13.18 16.06 1.26
C ILE A 427 -12.40 16.20 -0.05
N SER A 428 -12.97 15.72 -1.16
CA SER A 428 -12.38 15.92 -2.47
C SER A 428 -12.48 17.40 -2.87
N PRO A 429 -11.52 17.96 -3.64
CA PRO A 429 -11.61 19.34 -4.14
C PRO A 429 -12.87 19.65 -4.97
N SER A 430 -13.58 18.63 -5.46
CA SER A 430 -14.87 18.79 -6.14
C SER A 430 -16.07 18.96 -5.20
N SER A 431 -15.91 18.72 -3.89
CA SER A 431 -16.97 18.70 -2.86
C SER A 431 -18.15 17.77 -3.16
N GLN A 432 -17.94 16.77 -4.04
CA GLN A 432 -18.96 15.75 -4.36
C GLN A 432 -18.78 14.47 -3.57
N ALA A 433 -17.60 14.27 -2.98
CA ALA A 433 -17.28 13.12 -2.16
C ALA A 433 -16.32 13.54 -1.05
N PHE A 434 -16.25 12.75 0.01
CA PHE A 434 -15.04 12.65 0.81
C PHE A 434 -14.48 11.24 0.70
N TYR A 435 -13.20 11.12 1.02
CA TYR A 435 -12.51 9.85 1.11
C TYR A 435 -12.06 9.64 2.54
N SER A 436 -11.97 8.38 2.91
CA SER A 436 -11.55 7.92 4.23
C SER A 436 -10.41 6.93 4.10
N LEU A 437 -9.50 6.90 5.06
CA LEU A 437 -8.39 5.93 5.14
C LEU A 437 -8.33 5.35 6.54
N ASP A 438 -8.44 4.03 6.64
CA ASP A 438 -8.29 3.32 7.91
C ASP A 438 -6.81 3.21 8.29
N THR A 439 -6.44 3.65 9.50
CA THR A 439 -5.03 3.73 9.94
C THR A 439 -4.68 2.80 11.11
N ASN A 440 -5.64 2.02 11.62
CA ASN A 440 -5.45 1.19 12.80
C ASN A 440 -5.91 -0.27 12.61
N VAL A 441 -6.23 -0.64 11.37
CA VAL A 441 -6.59 -2.00 10.96
C VAL A 441 -5.74 -2.42 9.77
N SER A 442 -5.50 -3.73 9.65
CA SER A 442 -4.71 -4.30 8.57
C SER A 442 -5.54 -5.34 7.80
N PRO A 443 -5.58 -5.27 6.46
CA PRO A 443 -4.91 -4.25 5.63
C PRO A 443 -5.56 -2.86 5.74
N GLU A 444 -4.77 -1.80 5.54
CA GLU A 444 -5.28 -0.43 5.41
C GLU A 444 -6.01 -0.27 4.07
N ASP A 445 -7.08 0.53 4.04
CA ASP A 445 -7.82 0.78 2.80
C ASP A 445 -8.32 2.22 2.69
N VAL A 446 -8.43 2.70 1.45
CA VAL A 446 -9.06 3.97 1.12
C VAL A 446 -10.48 3.68 0.64
N ALA A 447 -11.46 4.38 1.20
CA ALA A 447 -12.84 4.29 0.76
C ALA A 447 -13.38 5.67 0.35
N LYS A 448 -14.37 5.68 -0.55
CA LYS A 448 -15.07 6.88 -0.99
C LYS A 448 -16.49 6.91 -0.47
N THR A 449 -16.92 8.08 -0.03
CA THR A 449 -18.32 8.36 0.29
C THR A 449 -18.85 9.51 -0.57
N ASP A 450 -19.92 9.25 -1.31
CA ASP A 450 -20.64 10.30 -2.05
C ASP A 450 -21.40 11.22 -1.08
N ILE A 451 -21.25 12.53 -1.26
CA ILE A 451 -21.92 13.58 -0.47
C ILE A 451 -22.75 14.51 -1.35
N SER A 452 -23.28 14.02 -2.47
CA SER A 452 -24.22 14.79 -3.29
C SER A 452 -25.48 15.20 -2.51
N ASP A 453 -25.83 14.42 -1.49
CA ASP A 453 -26.68 14.83 -0.36
C ASP A 453 -25.79 14.92 0.91
N PRO A 454 -25.33 16.13 1.31
CA PRO A 454 -24.40 16.27 2.42
C PRO A 454 -25.01 15.94 3.79
N GLU A 455 -26.33 16.01 3.92
CA GLU A 455 -27.05 15.61 5.14
C GLU A 455 -27.16 14.07 5.24
N ASN A 456 -27.22 13.39 4.10
CA ASN A 456 -27.31 11.93 4.01
C ASN A 456 -26.22 11.35 3.10
N PRO A 457 -24.95 11.30 3.55
CA PRO A 457 -23.89 10.71 2.74
C PRO A 457 -24.18 9.24 2.41
N ALA A 458 -23.67 8.77 1.27
CA ALA A 458 -23.81 7.37 0.88
C ALA A 458 -22.92 6.45 1.71
N ASN A 459 -23.18 5.13 1.67
CA ASN A 459 -22.26 4.17 2.28
C ASN A 459 -20.87 4.25 1.61
N PRO A 460 -19.77 4.07 2.38
CA PRO A 460 -18.43 4.05 1.82
C PRO A 460 -18.27 2.91 0.81
N VAL A 461 -17.50 3.17 -0.23
CA VAL A 461 -17.11 2.19 -1.25
C VAL A 461 -15.59 2.05 -1.21
N ASP A 462 -15.12 0.84 -0.95
CA ASP A 462 -13.70 0.50 -0.82
C ASP A 462 -12.93 0.65 -2.14
N SER A 463 -11.61 0.82 -2.02
CA SER A 463 -10.74 0.79 -3.17
C SER A 463 -10.72 -0.61 -3.80
N PRO A 464 -10.38 -0.74 -5.10
CA PRO A 464 -10.15 -2.04 -5.72
C PRO A 464 -8.96 -2.83 -5.15
N TYR A 465 -8.21 -2.29 -4.19
CA TYR A 465 -6.87 -2.72 -3.79
C TYR A 465 -6.74 -3.02 -2.29
N HIS A 466 -7.82 -3.46 -1.65
CA HIS A 466 -7.82 -3.81 -0.23
C HIS A 466 -6.69 -4.80 0.11
N GLY A 467 -5.58 -4.28 0.66
CA GLY A 467 -4.36 -5.04 1.00
C GLY A 467 -3.32 -5.22 -0.12
N ASP A 468 -3.54 -4.71 -1.33
CA ASP A 468 -2.56 -4.82 -2.44
C ASP A 468 -1.43 -3.79 -2.32
N TYR A 469 -1.73 -2.62 -1.73
CA TYR A 469 -0.79 -1.54 -1.52
C TYR A 469 -0.81 -1.09 -0.06
N SER A 470 0.37 -0.78 0.49
CA SER A 470 0.44 -0.12 1.79
C SER A 470 0.14 1.36 1.61
N PHE A 471 -0.86 1.87 2.34
CA PHE A 471 -1.28 3.28 2.30
C PHE A 471 -0.77 4.10 3.49
N CYS A 472 -0.28 3.46 4.56
CA CYS A 472 0.14 4.12 5.80
C CYS A 472 -1.01 4.92 6.45
N ASP A 473 -0.71 5.94 7.26
CA ASP A 473 -1.66 6.57 8.19
C ASP A 473 -2.17 7.95 7.73
N ASN A 474 -1.98 8.34 6.47
CA ASN A 474 -2.48 9.62 5.94
C ASN A 474 -2.57 9.61 4.41
N PHE A 475 -3.31 10.56 3.85
CA PHE A 475 -3.35 10.80 2.40
C PHE A 475 -3.66 12.26 2.08
N TRP A 476 -3.42 12.73 0.87
CA TRP A 476 -3.67 14.11 0.43
C TRP A 476 -4.25 14.09 -0.97
N PHE A 477 -5.12 15.07 -1.27
CA PHE A 477 -5.50 15.32 -2.65
C PHE A 477 -4.49 16.23 -3.32
N ASN A 478 -4.37 16.08 -4.63
CA ASN A 478 -3.86 17.17 -5.44
C ASN A 478 -4.95 18.25 -5.62
N HIS A 479 -4.57 19.48 -5.94
CA HIS A 479 -5.50 20.62 -5.98
C HIS A 479 -6.68 20.46 -6.95
N THR A 480 -6.45 19.79 -8.08
CA THR A 480 -7.51 19.55 -9.06
C THR A 480 -8.44 18.40 -8.68
N GLY A 481 -8.13 17.67 -7.59
CA GLY A 481 -8.90 16.52 -7.14
C GLY A 481 -8.95 15.41 -8.17
N THR A 482 -7.84 15.20 -8.88
CA THR A 482 -7.65 14.09 -9.85
C THR A 482 -6.84 12.95 -9.25
N PHE A 483 -6.04 13.21 -8.21
CA PHE A 483 -5.19 12.23 -7.55
C PHE A 483 -5.32 12.27 -6.03
N ILE A 484 -5.20 11.09 -5.43
CA ILE A 484 -4.90 10.89 -4.00
C ILE A 484 -3.44 10.46 -3.89
N TYR A 485 -2.69 11.07 -2.99
CA TYR A 485 -1.37 10.64 -2.58
C TYR A 485 -1.44 10.08 -1.17
N THR A 486 -0.97 8.88 -0.94
CA THR A 486 -0.93 8.28 0.40
C THR A 486 0.41 8.52 1.09
N GLN A 487 0.45 8.37 2.41
CA GLN A 487 1.66 8.56 3.21
C GLN A 487 2.78 7.58 2.85
N CYS A 488 2.42 6.38 2.39
CA CYS A 488 3.37 5.40 1.84
C CYS A 488 3.81 5.72 0.40
N GLY A 489 3.37 6.86 -0.16
CA GLY A 489 3.75 7.37 -1.48
C GLY A 489 2.90 6.87 -2.64
N VAL A 490 1.93 5.99 -2.42
CA VAL A 490 1.05 5.48 -3.50
C VAL A 490 0.17 6.62 -4.01
N ARG A 491 0.10 6.76 -5.34
CA ARG A 491 -0.81 7.68 -6.02
C ARG A 491 -1.98 6.92 -6.62
N LEU A 492 -3.20 7.34 -6.34
CA LEU A 492 -4.43 6.78 -6.89
C LEU A 492 -5.16 7.82 -7.74
N ASN A 493 -5.82 7.39 -8.80
CA ASN A 493 -6.78 8.22 -9.55
C ASN A 493 -8.02 8.49 -8.69
N THR A 494 -8.63 9.63 -8.89
CA THR A 494 -9.99 9.92 -8.39
C THR A 494 -10.92 10.10 -9.56
N SER A 495 -12.13 9.58 -9.46
CA SER A 495 -13.10 9.64 -10.55
C SER A 495 -14.53 9.51 -10.08
N ASN A 496 -15.47 10.12 -10.80
CA ASN A 496 -16.89 9.80 -10.63
C ASN A 496 -17.28 8.47 -11.31
N ASN A 497 -16.38 7.86 -12.08
CA ASN A 497 -16.56 6.52 -12.61
C ASN A 497 -15.93 5.49 -11.66
N ALA A 498 -16.76 4.69 -10.99
CA ALA A 498 -16.33 3.69 -10.02
C ALA A 498 -15.25 2.72 -10.54
N SER A 499 -15.23 2.38 -11.83
CA SER A 499 -14.19 1.47 -12.37
C SER A 499 -12.82 2.13 -12.61
N ARG A 500 -12.74 3.45 -12.46
CA ARG A 500 -11.52 4.25 -12.60
C ARG A 500 -11.13 4.95 -11.31
N ASP A 501 -12.06 5.05 -10.38
CA ASP A 501 -11.85 5.68 -9.08
C ASP A 501 -10.96 4.80 -8.20
N MET A 502 -10.10 5.45 -7.43
CA MET A 502 -9.08 4.82 -6.56
C MET A 502 -8.18 3.81 -7.28
N THR A 503 -8.05 3.90 -8.62
CA THR A 503 -7.16 3.02 -9.41
C THR A 503 -5.70 3.49 -9.32
N TYR A 504 -4.75 2.56 -9.35
CA TYR A 504 -3.34 2.88 -9.15
C TYR A 504 -2.81 3.77 -10.28
N ALA A 505 -2.17 4.87 -9.90
CA ALA A 505 -1.68 5.91 -10.81
C ALA A 505 -0.18 6.19 -10.65
N GLY A 506 0.55 5.33 -9.94
CA GLY A 506 1.99 5.47 -9.70
C GLY A 506 2.33 5.55 -8.22
N LYS A 507 3.60 5.81 -7.92
CA LYS A 507 4.10 5.89 -6.55
C LYS A 507 5.31 6.82 -6.48
N ILE A 508 5.38 7.65 -5.45
CA ILE A 508 6.59 8.41 -5.10
C ILE A 508 7.61 7.40 -4.53
N THR A 509 8.82 7.38 -5.10
CA THR A 509 9.91 6.54 -4.59
C THR A 509 10.43 7.15 -3.29
N LEU A 510 10.10 6.53 -2.17
CA LEU A 510 10.55 6.95 -0.84
C LEU A 510 11.82 6.17 -0.45
N PRO A 511 12.77 6.80 0.28
CA PRO A 511 14.00 6.14 0.70
C PRO A 511 13.71 5.04 1.72
N THR A 512 14.56 4.02 1.76
CA THR A 512 14.47 2.93 2.75
C THR A 512 15.07 3.36 4.08
N ASN A 513 14.45 2.93 5.18
CA ASN A 513 15.01 3.12 6.52
C ASN A 513 16.23 2.22 6.71
N SER A 514 17.35 2.81 7.09
CA SER A 514 18.59 2.11 7.41
C SER A 514 18.44 1.32 8.72
N GLY A 515 17.93 0.09 8.64
CA GLY A 515 18.03 -0.87 9.75
C GLY A 515 16.99 -1.99 9.79
N TRP A 516 15.79 -1.80 9.23
CA TRP A 516 14.67 -2.73 9.43
C TRP A 516 13.75 -2.94 8.22
N GLY A 517 14.21 -2.64 6.99
CA GLY A 517 13.45 -2.92 5.77
C GLY A 517 12.15 -2.11 5.58
N GLY A 518 11.80 -1.23 6.52
CA GLY A 518 10.70 -0.28 6.35
C GLY A 518 11.08 0.86 5.40
N VAL A 519 10.10 1.47 4.75
CA VAL A 519 10.28 2.67 3.91
C VAL A 519 10.05 3.91 4.78
N GLN A 520 10.76 5.02 4.53
CA GLN A 520 10.35 6.30 5.10
C GLN A 520 8.96 6.68 4.60
N THR A 521 8.19 7.35 5.43
CA THR A 521 6.81 7.73 5.12
C THR A 521 6.70 9.24 5.01
N ILE A 522 5.72 9.71 4.24
CA ILE A 522 5.49 11.13 4.02
C ILE A 522 4.82 11.76 5.25
N GLN A 523 5.39 12.84 5.79
CA GLN A 523 4.81 13.63 6.87
C GLN A 523 3.73 14.58 6.36
N THR A 524 3.99 15.21 5.21
CA THR A 524 3.13 16.21 4.60
C THR A 524 3.40 16.28 3.11
N LEU A 525 2.36 16.58 2.33
CA LEU A 525 2.44 16.70 0.87
C LEU A 525 1.45 17.75 0.39
N ASP A 526 1.86 18.52 -0.61
CA ASP A 526 0.95 19.34 -1.40
C ASP A 526 1.41 19.44 -2.86
N GLU A 527 0.46 19.61 -3.78
CA GLU A 527 0.72 19.82 -5.20
C GLU A 527 0.66 21.32 -5.53
N SER A 528 1.45 21.80 -6.49
CA SER A 528 1.31 23.18 -6.98
C SER A 528 -0.01 23.35 -7.73
N HIS A 529 -0.60 24.55 -7.68
CA HIS A 529 -1.86 24.84 -8.38
C HIS A 529 -1.79 24.67 -9.91
N ASP A 530 -0.59 24.76 -10.50
CA ASP A 530 -0.36 24.49 -11.92
C ASP A 530 -0.17 23.00 -12.24
N SER A 531 -0.25 22.12 -11.22
CA SER A 531 -0.06 20.68 -11.28
C SER A 531 1.26 20.27 -11.94
N THR A 532 2.32 21.06 -11.77
CA THR A 532 3.66 20.74 -12.29
C THR A 532 4.59 20.15 -11.24
N LYS A 533 4.40 20.49 -9.97
CA LYS A 533 5.28 20.13 -8.85
C LYS A 533 4.47 19.54 -7.70
N THR A 534 5.03 18.55 -7.02
CA THR A 534 4.52 18.06 -5.74
C THR A 534 5.63 18.19 -4.71
N ALA A 535 5.37 18.91 -3.63
CA ALA A 535 6.28 19.07 -2.52
C ALA A 535 5.89 18.08 -1.42
N TYR A 536 6.86 17.41 -0.81
CA TYR A 536 6.62 16.56 0.35
C TYR A 536 7.80 16.56 1.31
N ALA A 537 7.53 16.31 2.58
CA ALA A 537 8.56 16.05 3.58
C ALA A 537 8.37 14.65 4.18
N LEU A 538 9.47 14.03 4.61
CA LEU A 538 9.43 12.70 5.23
C LEU A 538 9.24 12.81 6.74
N GLN A 539 8.62 11.80 7.35
CA GLN A 539 8.55 11.66 8.80
C GLN A 539 9.96 11.54 9.39
N GLY A 540 10.15 12.12 10.57
CA GLY A 540 11.42 12.13 11.29
C GLY A 540 11.90 13.54 11.61
N GLU A 541 13.17 13.66 11.98
CA GLU A 541 13.82 14.94 12.31
C GLU A 541 14.64 15.52 11.14
N SER A 542 14.29 15.17 9.90
CA SER A 542 14.88 15.81 8.71
C SER A 542 14.42 17.26 8.60
N ASN A 543 15.31 18.16 8.15
CA ASN A 543 14.98 19.54 7.80
C ASN A 543 14.80 19.73 6.29
N GLU A 544 14.46 18.67 5.56
CA GLU A 544 14.36 18.71 4.10
C GLU A 544 12.91 18.62 3.61
N VAL A 545 12.64 19.34 2.52
CA VAL A 545 11.42 19.21 1.71
C VAL A 545 11.85 18.83 0.29
N MET A 546 11.28 17.77 -0.24
CA MET A 546 11.54 17.26 -1.57
C MET A 546 10.47 17.76 -2.53
N ILE A 547 10.88 18.19 -3.72
CA ILE A 547 9.98 18.53 -4.82
C ILE A 547 10.17 17.49 -5.92
N VAL A 548 9.08 16.87 -6.32
CA VAL A 548 9.02 15.99 -7.50
C VAL A 548 8.16 16.61 -8.59
N SER A 549 8.37 16.20 -9.84
CA SER A 549 7.43 16.55 -10.91
C SER A 549 6.08 15.85 -10.67
N SER A 550 4.96 16.56 -10.76
CA SER A 550 3.62 15.95 -10.57
C SER A 550 3.32 14.82 -11.53
N ASN A 551 3.73 14.91 -12.80
CA ASN A 551 3.40 13.90 -13.80
C ASN A 551 4.13 12.57 -13.58
N HIS A 552 5.46 12.65 -13.42
CA HIS A 552 6.34 11.46 -13.41
C HIS A 552 6.88 11.12 -12.02
N LEU A 553 6.63 11.96 -11.01
CA LEU A 553 7.10 11.78 -9.63
C LEU A 553 8.63 11.69 -9.48
N ASN A 554 9.37 12.19 -10.47
CA ASN A 554 10.82 12.29 -10.43
C ASN A 554 11.26 13.46 -9.54
N LEU A 555 12.22 13.23 -8.65
CA LEU A 555 12.83 14.27 -7.82
C LEU A 555 13.43 15.37 -8.71
N SER A 556 12.96 16.59 -8.55
CA SER A 556 13.47 17.77 -9.25
C SER A 556 14.34 18.65 -8.35
N GLU A 557 14.02 18.72 -7.06
CA GLU A 557 14.67 19.65 -6.13
C GLU A 557 14.57 19.13 -4.69
N THR A 558 15.58 19.45 -3.89
CA THR A 558 15.58 19.24 -2.44
C THR A 558 15.86 20.59 -1.77
N ILE A 559 14.96 20.97 -0.87
CA ILE A 559 15.01 22.22 -0.11
C ILE A 559 15.45 21.88 1.31
N THR A 560 16.55 22.47 1.76
CA THR A 560 16.98 22.38 3.17
C THR A 560 16.50 23.61 3.93
N LEU A 561 15.70 23.40 4.98
CA LEU A 561 15.20 24.48 5.83
C LEU A 561 16.33 25.05 6.71
N PRO A 562 16.38 26.38 6.88
CA PRO A 562 17.32 27.00 7.81
C PRO A 562 17.01 26.61 9.25
N ASP A 563 18.06 26.46 10.06
CA ASP A 563 17.93 26.29 11.50
C ASP A 563 17.32 27.54 12.13
N THR A 564 16.46 27.33 13.13
CA THR A 564 15.91 28.41 13.94
C THR A 564 16.89 28.73 15.07
N THR A 565 17.34 29.98 15.13
CA THR A 565 18.24 30.43 16.21
C THR A 565 17.44 30.88 17.42
N VAL A 566 17.68 30.25 18.57
CA VAL A 566 17.09 30.63 19.87
C VAL A 566 18.24 30.86 20.85
N GLU A 567 18.29 32.04 21.47
CA GLU A 567 19.31 32.41 22.47
C GLU A 567 20.77 32.13 22.00
N HIS A 568 21.05 32.41 20.72
CA HIS A 568 22.35 32.19 20.04
C HIS A 568 22.72 30.72 19.74
N SER A 569 21.81 29.78 19.98
CA SER A 569 21.98 28.39 19.57
C SER A 569 21.08 28.09 18.37
N ALA A 570 21.62 27.40 17.37
CA ALA A 570 20.87 26.96 16.19
C ALA A 570 20.21 25.61 16.49
N TYR A 571 18.93 25.50 16.13
CA TYR A 571 18.14 24.29 16.30
C TYR A 571 17.46 23.93 14.99
N THR A 572 17.46 22.63 14.68
CA THR A 572 16.88 22.10 13.44
C THR A 572 15.40 22.45 13.32
N THR A 573 15.03 22.99 12.16
CA THR A 573 13.63 23.25 11.79
C THR A 573 13.11 22.05 11.01
N VAL A 574 12.12 21.35 11.57
CA VAL A 574 11.51 20.15 10.96
C VAL A 574 10.19 20.54 10.30
N PRO A 575 9.99 20.31 8.99
CA PRO A 575 8.72 20.58 8.32
C PRO A 575 7.60 19.69 8.91
N LYS A 576 6.46 20.31 9.21
CA LYS A 576 5.24 19.62 9.65
C LYS A 576 4.14 19.69 8.62
N PHE A 577 3.99 20.82 7.95
CA PHE A 577 3.03 21.00 6.87
C PHE A 577 3.66 21.77 5.71
N VAL A 578 3.32 21.41 4.49
CA VAL A 578 3.65 22.15 3.27
C VAL A 578 2.37 22.54 2.56
N PHE A 579 2.34 23.75 2.02
CA PHE A 579 1.20 24.30 1.28
C PHE A 579 1.70 25.13 0.10
N TYR A 580 1.34 24.77 -1.11
CA TYR A 580 1.47 25.68 -2.24
C TYR A 580 0.41 26.76 -2.14
N GLY A 581 0.85 28.01 -2.16
CA GLY A 581 -0.04 29.16 -2.26
C GLY A 581 -0.56 29.35 -3.68
N ALA A 582 -1.68 30.05 -3.82
CA ALA A 582 -2.23 30.43 -5.12
C ALA A 582 -1.25 31.29 -5.97
N ASP A 583 -0.24 31.89 -5.34
CA ASP A 583 0.86 32.61 -5.99
C ASP A 583 1.99 31.70 -6.51
N GLY A 584 1.87 30.39 -6.31
CA GLY A 584 2.83 29.36 -6.72
C GLY A 584 3.99 29.16 -5.76
N LYS A 585 4.05 29.92 -4.65
CA LYS A 585 5.11 29.77 -3.65
C LYS A 585 4.82 28.62 -2.70
N LEU A 586 5.88 28.01 -2.19
CA LEU A 586 5.74 26.91 -1.23
C LEU A 586 5.88 27.46 0.18
N ASN A 587 4.79 27.39 0.94
CA ASN A 587 4.73 27.77 2.35
C ASN A 587 4.92 26.53 3.23
N ILE A 588 5.71 26.67 4.29
CA ILE A 588 6.17 25.54 5.11
C ILE A 588 5.93 25.90 6.57
N VAL A 589 5.11 25.11 7.26
CA VAL A 589 4.97 25.17 8.72
C VAL A 589 6.05 24.29 9.33
N GLY A 590 7.07 24.91 9.88
CA GLY A 590 8.20 24.26 10.53
C GLY A 590 8.05 24.26 12.05
N ASN A 591 8.54 23.20 12.69
CA ASN A 591 8.67 23.13 14.14
C ASN A 591 10.15 23.03 14.54
N THR A 592 10.50 23.74 15.60
CA THR A 592 11.82 23.63 16.25
C THR A 592 11.63 23.30 17.72
N THR A 593 12.35 22.32 18.23
CA THR A 593 12.29 21.92 19.65
C THR A 593 13.49 22.46 20.41
N VAL A 594 13.26 23.29 21.42
CA VAL A 594 14.28 23.90 22.28
C VAL A 594 13.99 23.55 23.73
N ASN A 595 14.85 22.76 24.37
CA ASN A 595 14.69 22.32 25.76
C ASN A 595 13.29 21.71 26.05
N GLY A 596 12.76 20.93 25.09
CA GLY A 596 11.43 20.31 25.17
C GLY A 596 10.26 21.25 24.81
N ILE A 597 10.51 22.52 24.50
CA ILE A 597 9.50 23.47 24.05
C ILE A 597 9.52 23.52 22.51
N VAL A 598 8.40 23.15 21.89
CA VAL A 598 8.22 23.26 20.44
C VAL A 598 7.83 24.70 20.07
N ARG A 599 8.44 25.23 19.02
CA ARG A 599 8.16 26.54 18.44
C ARG A 599 7.83 26.40 16.96
N THR A 600 6.69 26.94 16.56
CA THR A 600 6.25 27.00 15.16
C THR A 600 6.87 28.20 14.45
N SER A 601 7.31 27.98 13.21
CA SER A 601 7.74 29.02 12.27
C SER A 601 7.10 28.77 10.91
N ILE A 602 6.86 29.83 10.16
CA ILE A 602 6.36 29.76 8.79
C ILE A 602 7.49 30.21 7.87
N LEU A 603 7.87 29.35 6.93
CA LEU A 603 8.89 29.62 5.93
C LEU A 603 8.25 29.65 4.55
N GLN A 604 8.87 30.39 3.63
CA GLN A 604 8.44 30.46 2.25
C GLN A 604 9.64 30.26 1.32
N HIS A 605 9.39 29.46 0.29
CA HIS A 605 10.28 29.20 -0.84
C HIS A 605 9.71 29.81 -2.12
#